data_AF-A0A1A6H618-F1
#
_entry.id   AF-A0A1A6H618-F1
#
_cell.length_a   1.000
_cell.length_b   1.000
_cell.length_c   1.000
_cell.angle_alpha   90.00
_cell.angle_beta   90.00
_cell.angle_gamma   90.00
#
_symmetry.space_group_name_H-M   'P 1'
#
loop_
_entity.id
_entity.type
_entity.pdbx_description
1 polymer ?
#
loop_
_entity_poly.entity_id
_entity_poly.type
_entity_poly.pdbx_seq_one_letter_code
_entity_poly.pdbx_strand_id
1 'polypeptide(L)'
;MCDNVPGLVSRQRQLCHRHPDVMRAIGLGVAEWTAECQHQFRQHRWNCNTLDRDHSLFGRVLLRSSRESAFVYAISSAGVVFAITRACSQGELKSCSCDPKKKGSAKDSKGTFDWGGCSDNIDYGIKFARAFVDAKERKGKDARALMNLHNNRAGRKV
;
A
#
# COMPACT_ATOMS: atom_id res chain seq x y z
N MET A 1 0.31 -15.20 12.78
CA MET A 1 -0.09 -13.87 12.26
C MET A 1 -0.92 -14.00 11.00
N CYS A 2 -0.38 -14.56 9.91
CA CYS A 2 -1.04 -14.59 8.59
C CYS A 2 -2.35 -15.39 8.51
N ASP A 3 -2.48 -16.49 9.26
CA ASP A 3 -3.68 -17.35 9.20
C ASP A 3 -4.87 -16.74 9.96
N ASN A 4 -4.61 -15.81 10.86
CA ASN A 4 -5.62 -15.12 11.66
C ASN A 4 -6.14 -13.83 11.00
N VAL A 5 -5.59 -13.44 9.85
CA VAL A 5 -6.06 -12.25 9.12
C VAL A 5 -7.27 -12.64 8.27
N PRO A 6 -8.48 -12.17 8.60
CA PRO A 6 -9.67 -12.51 7.83
C PRO A 6 -9.60 -11.92 6.42
N GLY A 7 -10.21 -12.60 5.45
CA GLY A 7 -10.37 -12.09 4.08
C GLY A 7 -9.15 -12.19 3.15
N LEU A 8 -8.00 -12.68 3.61
CA LEU A 8 -6.85 -12.93 2.72
C LEU A 8 -7.12 -14.08 1.73
N VAL A 9 -6.80 -13.87 0.45
CA VAL A 9 -6.80 -14.95 -0.55
C VAL A 9 -5.54 -15.80 -0.48
N SER A 10 -5.54 -17.00 -1.08
CA SER A 10 -4.40 -17.93 -1.02
C SER A 10 -3.07 -17.29 -1.43
N ARG A 11 -3.06 -16.43 -2.46
CA ARG A 11 -1.84 -15.72 -2.89
C ARG A 11 -1.35 -14.70 -1.86
N GLN A 12 -2.26 -14.00 -1.18
CA GLN A 12 -1.91 -13.07 -0.10
C GLN A 12 -1.35 -13.83 1.11
N ARG A 13 -1.94 -14.97 1.49
CA ARG A 13 -1.39 -15.83 2.56
C ARG A 13 0.02 -16.31 2.23
N GLN A 14 0.26 -16.76 1.00
CA GLN A 14 1.61 -17.15 0.57
C GLN A 14 2.63 -16.02 0.69
N LEU A 15 2.27 -14.80 0.26
CA LEU A 15 3.13 -13.63 0.40
C LEU A 15 3.36 -13.26 1.87
N CYS A 16 2.31 -13.36 2.69
CA CYS A 16 2.38 -13.07 4.11
C CYS A 16 3.34 -14.03 4.84
N HIS A 17 3.23 -15.33 4.56
CA HIS A 17 4.12 -16.34 5.14
C HIS A 17 5.58 -16.20 4.69
N ARG A 18 5.82 -15.74 3.45
CA ARG A 18 7.18 -15.50 2.93
C ARG A 18 7.82 -14.20 3.44
N HIS A 19 7.02 -13.19 3.76
CA HIS A 19 7.48 -11.86 4.13
C HIS A 19 6.77 -11.34 5.40
N PRO A 20 6.91 -12.04 6.55
CA PRO A 20 6.19 -11.69 7.77
C PRO A 20 6.63 -10.32 8.35
N ASP A 21 7.88 -9.93 8.15
CA ASP A 21 8.43 -8.61 8.51
C ASP A 21 7.75 -7.49 7.73
N VAL A 22 7.61 -7.66 6.41
CA VAL A 22 6.91 -6.71 5.54
C VAL A 22 5.44 -6.60 5.96
N MET A 23 4.79 -7.71 6.26
CA MET A 23 3.39 -7.71 6.70
C MET A 23 3.16 -7.02 8.04
N ARG A 24 4.14 -7.10 8.96
CA ARG A 24 4.10 -6.34 10.20
C ARG A 24 4.20 -4.84 9.93
N ALA A 25 5.10 -4.40 9.06
CA ALA A 25 5.20 -2.99 8.66
C ALA A 25 3.91 -2.48 8.02
N ILE A 26 3.29 -3.28 7.14
CA ILE A 26 1.98 -2.96 6.55
C ILE A 26 0.93 -2.83 7.64
N GLY A 27 0.86 -3.78 8.57
CA GLY A 27 -0.13 -3.77 9.67
C GLY A 27 -0.04 -2.54 10.56
N LEU A 28 1.18 -2.08 10.88
CA LEU A 28 1.41 -0.83 11.61
C LEU A 28 0.99 0.40 10.79
N GLY A 29 1.24 0.38 9.47
CA GLY A 29 0.87 1.47 8.56
C GLY A 29 -0.64 1.61 8.32
N VAL A 30 -1.45 0.59 8.60
CA VAL A 30 -2.92 0.62 8.39
C VAL A 30 -3.55 1.83 9.09
N ALA A 31 -3.12 2.11 10.31
CA ALA A 31 -3.66 3.22 11.09
C ALA A 31 -3.37 4.57 10.43
N GLU A 32 -2.20 4.73 9.81
CA GLU A 32 -1.77 5.98 9.20
C GLU A 32 -2.61 6.34 7.96
N TRP A 33 -2.75 5.43 6.99
CA TRP A 33 -3.55 5.75 5.79
C TRP A 33 -5.05 5.77 6.06
N THR A 34 -5.51 5.08 7.11
CA THR A 34 -6.90 5.16 7.55
C THR A 34 -7.19 6.52 8.18
N ALA A 35 -6.27 7.01 9.02
CA ALA A 35 -6.33 8.36 9.56
C ALA A 35 -6.29 9.41 8.45
N GLU A 36 -5.47 9.21 7.41
CA GLU A 36 -5.45 10.10 6.24
C GLU A 36 -6.80 10.10 5.49
N CYS A 37 -7.39 8.94 5.28
CA CYS A 37 -8.72 8.87 4.67
C CYS A 37 -9.79 9.60 5.50
N GLN A 38 -9.78 9.41 6.82
CA GLN A 38 -10.67 10.13 7.73
C GLN A 38 -10.40 11.64 7.71
N HIS A 39 -9.14 12.04 7.66
CA HIS A 39 -8.75 13.43 7.57
C HIS A 39 -9.29 14.10 6.30
N GLN A 40 -9.12 13.45 5.14
CA GLN A 40 -9.61 13.95 3.84
C GLN A 40 -11.13 14.08 3.81
N PHE A 41 -11.85 13.16 4.46
CA PHE A 41 -13.32 13.11 4.45
C PHE A 41 -13.99 13.66 5.71
N ARG A 42 -13.26 14.35 6.61
CA ARG A 42 -13.76 14.80 7.92
C ARG A 42 -15.00 15.72 7.89
N GLN A 43 -15.24 16.40 6.78
CA GLN A 43 -16.40 17.28 6.56
C GLN A 43 -17.45 16.69 5.62
N HIS A 44 -17.29 15.44 5.20
CA HIS A 44 -18.21 14.76 4.28
C HIS A 44 -19.21 13.89 5.05
N ARG A 45 -20.39 13.65 4.45
CA ARG A 45 -21.42 12.74 5.01
C ARG A 45 -20.88 11.33 5.24
N TRP A 46 -20.04 10.86 4.31
CA TRP A 46 -19.20 9.68 4.53
C TRP A 46 -17.82 10.17 4.93
N ASN A 47 -17.39 9.84 6.13
CA ASN A 47 -16.18 10.38 6.78
C ASN A 47 -15.03 9.37 6.88
N CYS A 48 -15.08 8.30 6.09
CA CYS A 48 -14.12 7.19 6.11
C CYS A 48 -13.97 6.47 7.48
N ASN A 49 -14.94 6.61 8.38
CA ASN A 49 -14.96 5.81 9.60
C ASN A 49 -15.18 4.34 9.26
N THR A 50 -14.36 3.50 9.87
CA THR A 50 -14.43 2.04 9.77
C THR A 50 -15.49 1.58 10.76
N LEU A 51 -16.65 1.10 10.27
CA LEU A 51 -17.65 0.53 11.17
C LEU A 51 -17.09 -0.80 11.67
N ASP A 52 -16.79 -0.87 12.96
CA ASP A 52 -16.24 -2.01 13.72
C ASP A 52 -17.10 -3.30 13.66
N ARG A 53 -18.22 -3.25 12.91
CA ARG A 53 -19.18 -4.35 12.76
C ARG A 53 -18.91 -5.25 11.54
N ASP A 54 -18.07 -4.83 10.59
CA ASP A 54 -17.74 -5.64 9.42
C ASP A 54 -16.32 -6.20 9.55
N HIS A 55 -16.11 -7.48 9.21
CA HIS A 55 -14.80 -8.15 9.18
C HIS A 55 -13.80 -7.57 8.16
N SER A 56 -14.10 -6.43 7.54
CA SER A 56 -13.27 -5.75 6.56
C SER A 56 -12.98 -4.33 7.03
N LEU A 57 -11.71 -3.92 6.93
CA LEU A 57 -11.19 -2.63 7.39
C LEU A 57 -12.00 -1.40 6.94
N PHE A 58 -12.75 -1.45 5.83
CA PHE A 58 -13.55 -0.31 5.33
C PHE A 58 -15.05 -0.62 5.12
N GLY A 59 -15.53 -1.71 5.74
CA GLY A 59 -16.93 -2.14 5.74
C GLY A 59 -17.58 -2.26 4.36
N ARG A 60 -18.89 -1.99 4.30
CA ARG A 60 -19.71 -2.08 3.08
C ARG A 60 -19.34 -1.10 1.95
N VAL A 61 -18.52 -0.07 2.19
CA VAL A 61 -18.13 0.86 1.12
C VAL A 61 -17.38 0.10 0.01
N LEU A 62 -16.60 -0.91 0.39
CA LEU A 62 -15.90 -1.81 -0.52
C LEU A 62 -16.80 -2.79 -1.27
N LEU A 63 -18.11 -2.82 -0.98
CA LEU A 63 -19.12 -3.61 -1.70
C LEU A 63 -19.85 -2.78 -2.75
N ARG A 64 -19.76 -1.45 -2.72
CA ARG A 64 -20.34 -0.55 -3.74
C ARG A 64 -19.26 -0.09 -4.72
N SER A 65 -19.62 0.17 -5.97
CA SER A 65 -18.72 0.80 -6.94
C SER A 65 -18.95 2.31 -6.90
N SER A 66 -18.38 2.98 -5.89
CA SER A 66 -18.56 4.42 -5.64
C SER A 66 -17.24 5.19 -5.69
N ARG A 67 -17.31 6.54 -5.73
CA ARG A 67 -16.11 7.40 -5.72
C ARG A 67 -15.32 7.24 -4.42
N GLU A 68 -16.01 7.04 -3.30
CA GLU A 68 -15.42 6.77 -1.99
C GLU A 68 -14.68 5.43 -2.00
N SER A 69 -15.28 4.39 -2.59
CA SER A 69 -14.61 3.09 -2.74
C SER A 69 -13.33 3.21 -3.57
N ALA A 70 -13.36 3.99 -4.66
CA ALA A 70 -12.21 4.22 -5.52
C ALA A 70 -11.07 4.91 -4.75
N PHE A 71 -11.41 5.90 -3.93
CA PHE A 71 -10.44 6.56 -3.04
C PHE A 71 -9.85 5.58 -2.02
N VAL A 72 -10.68 4.74 -1.38
CA VAL A 72 -10.19 3.74 -0.41
C VAL A 72 -9.21 2.75 -1.05
N TYR A 73 -9.49 2.25 -2.26
CA TYR A 73 -8.55 1.40 -2.99
C TYR A 73 -7.23 2.13 -3.32
N ALA A 74 -7.30 3.40 -3.73
CA ALA A 74 -6.13 4.20 -4.00
C ALA A 74 -5.30 4.47 -2.72
N ILE A 75 -5.90 5.02 -1.66
CA ILE A 75 -5.18 5.40 -0.43
C ILE A 75 -4.63 4.19 0.31
N SER A 76 -5.35 3.05 0.32
CA SER A 76 -4.84 1.82 0.91
C SER A 76 -3.65 1.27 0.13
N SER A 77 -3.71 1.27 -1.22
CA SER A 77 -2.57 0.82 -2.02
C SER A 77 -1.37 1.77 -1.93
N ALA A 78 -1.60 3.08 -1.79
CA ALA A 78 -0.56 4.08 -1.53
C ALA A 78 0.07 3.86 -0.14
N GLY A 79 -0.76 3.67 0.88
CA GLY A 79 -0.35 3.42 2.25
C GLY A 79 0.50 2.16 2.40
N VAL A 80 0.19 1.07 1.68
CA VAL A 80 1.05 -0.11 1.64
C VAL A 80 2.43 0.22 1.07
N VAL A 81 2.51 0.98 -0.03
CA VAL A 81 3.81 1.38 -0.60
C VAL A 81 4.59 2.25 0.38
N PHE A 82 3.94 3.24 0.99
CA PHE A 82 4.53 4.15 1.95
C PHE A 82 5.10 3.39 3.17
N ALA A 83 4.29 2.53 3.80
CA ALA A 83 4.69 1.78 4.99
C ALA A 83 5.91 0.88 4.72
N ILE A 84 5.91 0.17 3.58
CA ILE A 84 7.04 -0.69 3.21
C ILE A 84 8.29 0.14 2.94
N THR A 85 8.15 1.21 2.15
CA THR A 85 9.28 2.03 1.72
C THR A 85 9.95 2.71 2.91
N ARG A 86 9.15 3.26 3.84
CA ARG A 86 9.65 3.85 5.09
C ARG A 86 10.40 2.83 5.94
N ALA A 87 9.81 1.64 6.14
CA ALA A 87 10.45 0.58 6.92
C ALA A 87 11.75 0.06 6.27
N CYS A 88 11.84 0.05 4.93
CA CYS A 88 13.09 -0.26 4.22
C CYS A 88 14.18 0.78 4.51
N SER A 89 13.84 2.06 4.45
CA SER A 89 14.81 3.16 4.64
C SER A 89 15.25 3.32 6.10
N GLN A 90 14.38 2.93 7.04
CA GLN A 90 14.72 2.85 8.46
C GLN A 90 15.53 1.59 8.83
N GLY A 91 15.75 0.67 7.88
CA GLY A 91 16.48 -0.58 8.12
C GLY A 91 15.71 -1.61 8.95
N GLU A 92 14.39 -1.48 9.08
CA GLU A 92 13.55 -2.39 9.86
C GLU A 92 13.27 -3.72 9.12
N LEU A 93 13.41 -3.71 7.79
CA LEU A 93 13.14 -4.86 6.93
C LEU A 93 14.45 -5.45 6.41
N LYS A 94 14.60 -6.77 6.54
CA LYS A 94 15.79 -7.48 6.01
C LYS A 94 15.72 -7.74 4.51
N SER A 95 14.50 -7.71 3.97
CA SER A 95 14.20 -8.04 2.57
C SER A 95 14.45 -6.88 1.60
N CYS A 96 14.74 -5.69 2.10
CA CYS A 96 15.03 -4.50 1.31
C CYS A 96 16.07 -3.61 2.02
N SER A 97 16.53 -2.58 1.31
CA SER A 97 17.44 -1.56 1.81
C SER A 97 17.16 -0.24 1.08
N CYS A 98 17.87 0.84 1.45
CA CYS A 98 17.88 2.10 0.72
C CYS A 98 18.06 1.88 -0.79
N ASP A 99 17.49 2.77 -1.61
CA ASP A 99 17.54 2.67 -3.06
C ASP A 99 19.00 2.53 -3.56
N PRO A 100 19.37 1.38 -4.14
CA PRO A 100 20.74 1.17 -4.63
C PRO A 100 21.08 2.05 -5.82
N LYS A 101 20.10 2.62 -6.52
CA LYS A 101 20.30 3.51 -7.68
C LYS A 101 20.67 4.93 -7.30
N LYS A 102 20.57 5.28 -6.02
CA LYS A 102 20.72 6.64 -5.48
C LYS A 102 21.92 6.68 -4.54
N LYS A 103 23.10 6.33 -5.07
CA LYS A 103 24.36 6.23 -4.35
C LYS A 103 25.51 6.75 -5.21
N GLY A 104 26.52 7.32 -4.57
CA GLY A 104 27.72 7.84 -5.24
C GLY A 104 27.44 9.08 -6.09
N SER A 105 28.36 9.39 -7.00
CA SER A 105 28.27 10.57 -7.85
C SER A 105 27.32 10.38 -9.02
N ALA A 106 26.50 11.39 -9.30
CA ALA A 106 25.62 11.48 -10.45
C ALA A 106 25.74 12.86 -11.12
N LYS A 107 25.16 13.00 -12.31
CA LYS A 107 25.18 14.25 -13.07
C LYS A 107 23.80 14.55 -13.62
N ASP A 108 23.37 15.79 -13.47
CA ASP A 108 22.14 16.31 -14.08
C ASP A 108 22.41 17.59 -14.87
N SER A 109 21.36 18.30 -15.27
CA SER A 109 21.45 19.56 -16.04
C SER A 109 22.12 20.71 -15.26
N LYS A 110 22.26 20.60 -13.94
CA LYS A 110 22.89 21.61 -13.07
C LYS A 110 24.34 21.29 -12.74
N GLY A 111 24.80 20.06 -12.99
CA GLY A 111 26.19 19.65 -12.82
C GLY A 111 26.33 18.28 -12.15
N THR A 112 27.53 18.02 -11.65
CA THR A 112 27.84 16.80 -10.89
C THR A 112 27.46 17.00 -9.43
N PHE A 113 26.83 15.99 -8.82
CA PHE A 113 26.48 15.98 -7.41
C PHE A 113 26.66 14.57 -6.83
N ASP A 114 26.76 14.46 -5.51
CA ASP A 114 26.84 13.18 -4.82
C ASP A 114 25.52 12.85 -4.12
N TRP A 115 25.04 11.63 -4.31
CA TRP A 115 23.96 11.09 -3.50
C TRP A 115 24.44 10.86 -2.07
N GLY A 116 23.71 11.40 -1.10
CA GLY A 116 23.95 11.19 0.33
C GLY A 116 22.77 10.51 1.04
N GLY A 117 23.03 9.99 2.23
CA GLY A 117 22.01 9.42 3.12
C GLY A 117 21.38 8.13 2.59
N CYS A 118 20.11 7.92 2.95
CA CYS A 118 19.32 6.76 2.56
C CYS A 118 18.11 7.24 1.74
N SER A 119 18.17 7.03 0.42
CA SER A 119 17.03 7.28 -0.45
C SER A 119 16.02 6.13 -0.36
N ASP A 120 14.74 6.49 -0.42
CA ASP A 120 13.62 5.56 -0.34
C ASP A 120 13.56 4.57 -1.50
N ASN A 121 13.49 3.27 -1.21
CA ASN A 121 13.37 2.21 -2.22
C ASN A 121 11.90 1.98 -2.63
N ILE A 122 11.34 2.99 -3.31
CA ILE A 122 9.93 3.03 -3.73
C ILE A 122 9.61 1.87 -4.69
N ASP A 123 10.56 1.50 -5.56
CA ASP A 123 10.41 0.39 -6.51
C ASP A 123 10.09 -0.93 -5.81
N TYR A 124 10.74 -1.21 -4.67
CA TYR A 124 10.46 -2.40 -3.86
C TYR A 124 9.04 -2.35 -3.28
N GLY A 125 8.66 -1.20 -2.69
CA GLY A 125 7.33 -0.98 -2.13
C GLY A 125 6.23 -1.18 -3.17
N ILE A 126 6.35 -0.57 -4.37
CA ILE A 126 5.39 -0.71 -5.47
C ILE A 126 5.26 -2.16 -5.93
N LYS A 127 6.39 -2.88 -6.09
CA LYS A 127 6.38 -4.29 -6.52
C LYS A 127 5.64 -5.17 -5.51
N PHE A 128 5.92 -5.01 -4.22
CA PHE A 128 5.25 -5.77 -3.18
C PHE A 128 3.77 -5.41 -3.10
N ALA A 129 3.44 -4.12 -3.04
CA ALA A 129 2.05 -3.65 -2.98
C ALA A 129 1.23 -4.16 -4.16
N ARG A 130 1.78 -4.11 -5.39
CA ARG A 130 1.13 -4.68 -6.58
C ARG A 130 0.94 -6.19 -6.46
N ALA A 131 1.91 -6.93 -5.93
CA ALA A 131 1.79 -8.37 -5.77
C ALA A 131 0.74 -8.76 -4.71
N PHE A 132 0.62 -7.97 -3.64
CA PHE A 132 -0.23 -8.25 -2.49
C PHE A 132 -1.65 -7.69 -2.63
N VAL A 133 -1.80 -6.39 -2.90
CA VAL A 133 -3.09 -5.69 -2.96
C VAL A 133 -3.93 -6.16 -4.15
N ASP A 134 -3.30 -6.33 -5.32
CA ASP A 134 -4.00 -6.75 -6.55
C ASP A 134 -4.34 -8.26 -6.58
N ALA A 135 -3.83 -9.06 -5.62
CA ALA A 135 -3.97 -10.52 -5.64
C ALA A 135 -5.43 -11.01 -5.57
N LYS A 136 -6.30 -10.26 -4.88
CA LYS A 136 -7.73 -10.58 -4.79
C LYS A 136 -8.45 -10.26 -6.11
N GLU A 137 -8.19 -9.08 -6.67
CA GLU A 137 -8.86 -8.57 -7.86
C GLU A 137 -8.46 -9.33 -9.12
N ARG A 138 -7.21 -9.84 -9.21
CA ARG A 138 -6.73 -10.62 -10.36
C ARG A 138 -7.47 -11.93 -10.65
N LYS A 139 -8.23 -12.46 -9.67
CA LYS A 139 -9.11 -13.61 -9.89
C LYS A 139 -10.43 -13.22 -10.57
N GLY A 140 -10.87 -11.98 -10.38
CA GLY A 140 -12.04 -11.42 -11.02
C GLY A 140 -11.68 -10.86 -12.41
N LYS A 141 -12.54 -11.10 -13.40
CA LYS A 141 -12.46 -10.47 -14.73
C LYS A 141 -13.63 -9.52 -14.96
N ASP A 142 -14.35 -9.15 -13.91
CA ASP A 142 -15.50 -8.25 -13.97
C ASP A 142 -15.06 -6.77 -13.99
N ALA A 143 -15.99 -5.89 -14.40
CA ALA A 143 -15.72 -4.46 -14.48
C ALA A 143 -15.27 -3.87 -13.12
N ARG A 144 -15.76 -4.44 -12.02
CA ARG A 144 -15.36 -4.05 -10.66
C ARG A 144 -13.89 -4.37 -10.40
N ALA A 145 -13.43 -5.58 -10.68
CA ALA A 145 -12.02 -5.94 -10.52
C ALA A 145 -11.11 -5.03 -11.35
N LEU A 146 -11.49 -4.69 -12.59
CA LEU A 146 -10.72 -3.78 -13.44
C LEU A 146 -10.65 -2.36 -12.86
N MET A 147 -11.76 -1.85 -12.35
CA MET A 147 -11.81 -0.55 -11.67
C MET A 147 -10.91 -0.55 -10.41
N ASN A 148 -10.99 -1.60 -9.59
CA ASN A 148 -10.18 -1.72 -8.38
C ASN A 148 -8.68 -1.78 -8.70
N LEU A 149 -8.29 -2.57 -9.71
CA LEU A 149 -6.91 -2.62 -10.21
C LEU A 149 -6.42 -1.26 -10.71
N HIS A 150 -7.29 -0.50 -11.39
CA HIS A 150 -6.99 0.85 -11.83
C HIS A 150 -6.74 1.79 -10.64
N ASN A 151 -7.66 1.80 -9.67
CA ASN A 151 -7.56 2.66 -8.48
C ASN A 151 -6.33 2.32 -7.62
N ASN A 152 -6.04 1.04 -7.42
CA ASN A 152 -4.81 0.60 -6.75
C ASN A 152 -3.56 1.10 -7.48
N ARG A 153 -3.54 1.00 -8.83
CA ARG A 153 -2.43 1.49 -9.63
C ARG A 153 -2.28 3.00 -9.54
N ALA A 154 -3.38 3.74 -9.50
CA ALA A 154 -3.36 5.19 -9.29
C ALA A 154 -2.71 5.51 -7.94
N GLY A 155 -3.16 4.86 -6.86
CA GLY A 155 -2.59 5.05 -5.52
C GLY A 155 -1.09 4.75 -5.40
N ARG A 156 -0.56 3.79 -6.15
CA ARG A 156 0.89 3.48 -6.13
C ARG A 156 1.77 4.45 -6.93
N LYS A 157 1.16 5.38 -7.68
CA LYS A 157 1.86 6.29 -8.59
C LYS A 157 1.88 7.74 -8.10
N VAL A 158 1.17 8.03 -7.01
CA VAL A 158 1.12 9.36 -6.40
C VAL A 158 2.34 9.59 -5.53
#